data_AF-A0A9E5CWQ3-F1
#
_entry.id   AF-A0A9E5CWQ3-F1
#
_cell.length_a   1.000
_cell.length_b   1.000
_cell.length_c   1.000
_cell.angle_alpha   90.00
_cell.angle_beta   90.00
_cell.angle_gamma   90.00
#
_symmetry.space_group_name_H-M   'P 1'
#
loop_
_entity.id
_entity.type
_entity.pdbx_description
1 polymer ?
#
loop_
_entity_poly.entity_id
_entity_poly.type
_entity_poly.pdbx_seq_one_letter_code
_entity_poly.pdbx_strand_id
1 'polypeptide(L)'
;MGNVLNGHDTARPVRTMKPGDRVLRMRTRRTRLPIIERGASTPVSEGVQMLVDIAKQTPVLWFIGALAVLVVIGPIPVWLFEQTADNPDMNSYWVGLWWAVSAFSTAGHSGVVVDTVGGRIVGSIYTVLSVGLFFGSVLAAFSSYFILTWRKPKRQVVDTINYYLQRIDDLSAGEIDDLQDMTRGLLVTARERATDEARPDSQTIEV
;
A
#
# COMPACT_ATOMS: atom_id res chain seq x y z
N MET A 1 24.76 -37.56 77.97
CA MET A 1 25.26 -37.57 76.58
C MET A 1 24.11 -37.11 75.70
N GLY A 2 24.06 -35.98 75.00
CA GLY A 2 25.01 -34.92 74.66
C GLY A 2 24.56 -34.30 73.31
N ASN A 3 24.45 -32.96 73.24
CA ASN A 3 24.33 -32.04 72.08
C ASN A 3 23.07 -32.13 71.19
N VAL A 4 22.21 -31.10 71.06
CA VAL A 4 22.37 -29.71 70.55
C VAL A 4 22.87 -29.65 69.09
N LEU A 5 21.96 -29.37 68.14
CA LEU A 5 22.24 -28.57 66.94
C LEU A 5 20.99 -27.79 66.47
N ASN A 6 21.17 -26.46 66.45
CA ASN A 6 20.35 -25.42 65.81
C ASN A 6 20.16 -25.65 64.31
N GLY A 7 19.09 -25.10 63.72
CA GLY A 7 18.91 -25.15 62.27
C GLY A 7 17.73 -24.38 61.67
N HIS A 8 17.67 -23.07 61.92
CA HIS A 8 17.17 -22.01 61.03
C HIS A 8 15.76 -22.08 60.41
N ASP A 9 14.92 -21.22 60.98
CA ASP A 9 13.80 -20.50 60.36
C ASP A 9 14.13 -20.05 58.91
N THR A 10 13.56 -20.71 57.90
CA THR A 10 13.63 -20.23 56.52
C THR A 10 12.48 -19.28 56.23
N ALA A 11 12.48 -18.11 56.88
CA ALA A 11 11.68 -16.98 56.45
C ALA A 11 12.19 -16.57 55.05
N ARG A 12 11.40 -16.85 54.01
CA ARG A 12 11.70 -16.41 52.65
C ARG A 12 11.83 -14.88 52.65
N PRO A 13 12.86 -14.29 52.03
CA PRO A 13 12.97 -12.84 51.96
C PRO A 13 11.78 -12.29 51.16
N VAL A 14 10.93 -11.52 51.84
CA VAL A 14 9.90 -10.71 51.18
C VAL A 14 10.63 -9.68 50.34
N ARG A 15 10.56 -9.81 49.01
CA ARG A 15 11.08 -8.81 48.08
C ARG A 15 10.43 -7.46 48.39
N THR A 16 11.21 -6.54 48.95
CA THR A 16 10.84 -5.13 49.07
C THR A 16 10.73 -4.54 47.67
N MET A 17 9.53 -4.17 47.25
CA MET A 17 9.30 -3.43 45.98
C MET A 17 10.11 -2.14 46.00
N LYS A 18 10.82 -1.84 44.90
CA LYS A 18 11.50 -0.55 44.71
C LYS A 18 10.45 0.55 44.56
N PRO A 19 10.68 1.78 45.09
CA PRO A 19 9.69 2.87 45.06
C PRO A 19 9.23 3.30 43.66
N GLY A 20 9.99 2.96 42.60
CA GLY A 20 9.62 3.20 41.20
C GLY A 20 8.56 2.25 40.63
N ASP A 21 8.26 1.13 41.28
CA ASP A 21 7.26 0.16 40.77
C ASP A 21 5.82 0.59 41.03
N ARG A 22 5.61 1.62 41.87
CA ARG A 22 4.28 2.18 42.15
C ARG A 22 3.71 2.97 40.97
N VAL A 23 4.56 3.54 40.12
CA VAL A 23 4.13 4.40 39.00
C VAL A 23 3.66 3.57 37.79
N LEU A 24 4.10 2.31 37.69
CA LEU A 24 3.72 1.41 36.59
C LEU A 24 2.33 0.77 36.74
N ARG A 25 1.62 1.01 37.85
CA ARG A 25 0.28 0.44 38.06
C ARG A 25 -0.88 1.39 37.76
N MET A 26 -0.62 2.66 37.42
CA MET A 26 -1.69 3.67 37.41
C MET A 26 -2.39 3.94 36.08
N ARG A 27 -2.03 3.30 34.95
CA ARG A 27 -2.83 3.49 33.72
C ARG A 27 -2.68 2.37 32.70
N THR A 28 -3.12 1.17 33.05
CA THR A 28 -3.43 0.15 32.03
C THR A 28 -4.88 -0.26 32.15
N ARG A 29 -5.78 0.70 31.89
CA ARG A 29 -7.08 0.37 31.30
C ARG A 29 -6.78 -0.07 29.86
N ARG A 30 -6.23 -1.28 29.72
CA ARG A 30 -6.28 -2.04 28.47
C ARG A 30 -7.75 -2.35 28.31
N THR A 31 -8.49 -1.43 27.71
CA THR A 31 -9.75 -1.76 27.06
C THR A 31 -9.39 -2.93 26.16
N ARG A 32 -9.82 -4.14 26.54
CA ARG A 32 -9.70 -5.30 25.66
C ARG A 32 -10.53 -4.91 24.45
N LEU A 33 -9.86 -4.40 23.41
CA LEU A 33 -10.50 -4.17 22.13
C LEU A 33 -11.14 -5.50 21.77
N PRO A 34 -12.44 -5.54 21.45
CA PRO A 34 -13.00 -6.74 20.84
C PRO A 34 -12.09 -7.04 19.66
N ILE A 35 -11.41 -8.17 19.73
CA ILE A 35 -10.69 -8.71 18.59
C ILE A 35 -11.80 -8.89 17.58
N ILE A 36 -11.90 -7.95 16.64
CA ILE A 36 -12.72 -8.11 15.47
C ILE A 36 -12.05 -9.30 14.79
N GLU A 37 -12.60 -10.48 15.02
CA GLU A 37 -12.38 -11.65 14.19
C GLU A 37 -12.88 -11.22 12.80
N ARG A 38 -12.05 -10.48 12.06
CA ARG A 38 -12.09 -10.49 10.61
C ARG A 38 -11.87 -11.95 10.29
N GLY A 39 -12.98 -12.66 10.05
CA GLY A 39 -12.98 -14.04 9.62
C GLY A 39 -11.88 -14.16 8.58
N ALA A 40 -10.94 -15.06 8.85
CA ALA A 40 -9.74 -15.27 8.06
C ALA A 40 -10.15 -15.59 6.63
N SER A 41 -10.37 -14.53 5.86
CA SER A 41 -10.66 -14.63 4.45
C SER A 41 -9.33 -15.06 3.86
N THR A 42 -9.29 -16.27 3.31
CA THR A 42 -8.10 -16.85 2.68
C THR A 42 -7.35 -15.79 1.87
N PRO A 43 -6.01 -15.84 1.77
CA PRO A 43 -5.22 -14.79 1.08
C PRO A 43 -5.70 -14.50 -0.35
N VAL A 44 -6.38 -15.45 -0.99
CA VAL A 44 -7.02 -15.32 -2.31
C VAL A 44 -8.21 -14.33 -2.29
N SER A 45 -9.03 -14.32 -1.24
CA SER A 45 -10.24 -13.48 -1.18
C SER A 45 -9.95 -12.02 -0.85
N GLU A 46 -8.85 -11.69 -0.17
CA GLU A 46 -8.42 -10.29 0.03
C GLU A 46 -7.99 -9.66 -1.29
N GLY A 47 -7.26 -10.42 -2.13
CA GLY A 47 -6.90 -9.99 -3.49
C GLY A 47 -8.13 -9.79 -4.39
N VAL A 48 -9.10 -10.71 -4.33
CA VAL A 48 -10.37 -10.58 -5.07
C VAL A 48 -11.18 -9.38 -4.59
N GLN A 49 -11.29 -9.15 -3.28
CA GLN A 49 -12.01 -7.99 -2.74
C GLN A 49 -11.33 -6.68 -3.12
N MET A 50 -10.00 -6.63 -3.13
CA MET A 50 -9.25 -5.47 -3.59
C MET A 50 -9.50 -5.19 -5.08
N LEU A 51 -9.53 -6.21 -5.93
CA LEU A 51 -9.89 -6.07 -7.35
C LEU A 51 -11.35 -5.61 -7.54
N VAL A 52 -12.28 -6.14 -6.74
CA VAL A 52 -13.69 -5.73 -6.77
C VAL A 52 -13.86 -4.27 -6.31
N ASP A 53 -13.15 -3.85 -5.27
CA ASP A 53 -13.17 -2.47 -4.78
C ASP A 53 -12.57 -1.50 -5.80
N ILE A 54 -11.48 -1.90 -6.47
CA ILE A 54 -10.90 -1.15 -7.59
C ILE A 54 -11.89 -1.09 -8.76
N ALA A 55 -12.53 -2.20 -9.13
CA ALA A 55 -13.50 -2.22 -10.22
C ALA A 55 -14.74 -1.36 -9.93
N LYS A 56 -15.13 -1.20 -8.66
CA LYS A 56 -16.25 -0.35 -8.23
C LYS A 56 -15.87 1.13 -8.10
N GLN A 57 -14.65 1.45 -7.65
CA GLN A 57 -14.19 2.84 -7.50
C GLN A 57 -13.60 3.44 -8.77
N THR A 58 -13.18 2.63 -9.73
CA THR A 58 -12.59 3.08 -11.00
C THR A 58 -13.64 2.95 -12.12
N PRO A 59 -13.70 3.87 -13.11
CA PRO A 59 -14.60 3.74 -14.27
C PRO A 59 -14.35 2.51 -15.17
N VAL A 60 -13.51 1.56 -14.75
CA VAL A 60 -13.17 0.32 -15.47
C VAL A 60 -14.42 -0.51 -15.79
N LEU A 61 -15.38 -0.60 -14.85
CA LEU A 61 -16.62 -1.35 -15.11
C LEU A 61 -17.45 -0.74 -16.25
N TRP A 62 -17.47 0.59 -16.34
CA TRP A 62 -18.11 1.30 -17.45
C TRP A 62 -17.40 1.05 -18.77
N PHE A 63 -16.06 1.01 -18.78
CA PHE A 63 -15.29 0.69 -19.99
C PHE A 63 -15.49 -0.76 -20.46
N ILE A 64 -15.53 -1.72 -19.53
CA ILE A 64 -15.82 -3.13 -19.86
C ILE A 64 -17.25 -3.27 -20.39
N GLY A 65 -18.22 -2.62 -19.74
CA GLY A 65 -19.61 -2.60 -20.21
C GLY A 65 -19.75 -1.96 -21.60
N ALA A 66 -19.09 -0.82 -21.82
CA ALA A 66 -19.07 -0.16 -23.13
C ALA A 66 -18.42 -1.04 -24.20
N LEU A 67 -17.34 -1.76 -23.87
CA LEU A 67 -16.70 -2.70 -24.79
C LEU A 67 -17.64 -3.87 -25.11
N ALA A 68 -18.31 -4.46 -24.11
CA ALA A 68 -19.26 -5.54 -24.32
C ALA A 68 -20.42 -5.11 -25.25
N VAL A 69 -20.97 -3.91 -25.02
CA VAL A 69 -21.99 -3.32 -25.90
C VAL A 69 -21.44 -3.10 -27.30
N LEU A 70 -20.24 -2.54 -27.42
CA LEU A 70 -19.58 -2.30 -28.70
C LEU A 70 -19.32 -3.60 -29.48
N VAL A 71 -18.93 -4.69 -28.80
CA VAL A 71 -18.69 -6.00 -29.44
C VAL A 71 -19.99 -6.60 -29.96
N VAL A 72 -21.10 -6.46 -29.24
CA VAL A 72 -22.40 -6.98 -29.67
C VAL A 72 -23.01 -6.13 -30.80
N ILE A 73 -22.95 -4.81 -30.68
CA ILE A 73 -23.61 -3.89 -31.62
C ILE A 73 -22.74 -3.55 -32.82
N GLY A 74 -21.43 -3.40 -32.63
CA GLY A 74 -20.45 -3.01 -33.64
C GLY A 74 -20.45 -3.82 -34.95
N PRO A 75 -20.61 -5.16 -34.92
CA PRO A 75 -20.67 -5.96 -36.14
C PRO A 75 -21.98 -5.82 -36.92
N ILE A 76 -23.07 -5.32 -36.31
CA ILE A 76 -24.38 -5.18 -36.97
C ILE A 76 -24.29 -4.33 -38.25
N PRO A 77 -23.75 -3.08 -38.23
CA PRO A 77 -23.65 -2.29 -39.45
C PRO A 77 -22.74 -2.91 -40.50
N VAL A 78 -21.64 -3.56 -40.11
CA VAL A 78 -20.74 -4.27 -41.05
C VAL A 78 -21.49 -5.41 -41.71
N TRP A 79 -22.19 -6.23 -40.92
CA TRP A 79 -23.01 -7.34 -41.41
C TRP A 79 -24.12 -6.88 -42.36
N LEU A 80 -24.79 -5.75 -42.07
CA LEU A 80 -25.82 -5.21 -42.96
C LEU A 80 -25.25 -4.82 -44.34
N PHE A 81 -24.07 -4.21 -44.38
CA PHE A 81 -23.40 -3.88 -45.65
C PHE A 81 -23.01 -5.15 -46.41
N GLU A 82 -22.39 -6.12 -45.75
CA GLU A 82 -21.96 -7.37 -46.39
C GLU A 82 -23.13 -8.24 -46.86
N GLN A 83 -24.24 -8.24 -46.12
CA GLN A 83 -25.45 -8.97 -46.51
C GLN A 83 -26.13 -8.33 -47.73
N THR A 84 -26.04 -7.00 -47.89
CA THR A 84 -26.54 -6.31 -49.08
C THR A 84 -25.74 -6.67 -50.34
N ALA A 85 -24.46 -7.04 -50.18
CA ALA A 85 -23.58 -7.46 -51.27
C ALA A 85 -23.55 -8.98 -51.50
N ASP A 86 -24.39 -9.75 -50.79
CA ASP A 86 -24.47 -11.22 -50.86
C ASP A 86 -23.11 -11.91 -50.63
N ASN A 87 -22.31 -11.38 -49.67
CA ASN A 87 -21.00 -11.93 -49.36
C ASN A 87 -21.10 -13.30 -48.66
N PRO A 88 -20.55 -14.38 -49.26
CA PRO A 88 -20.60 -15.72 -48.68
C PRO A 88 -19.80 -15.89 -47.38
N ASP A 89 -18.76 -15.07 -47.17
CA ASP A 89 -17.87 -15.18 -46.01
C ASP A 89 -18.50 -14.65 -44.72
N MET A 90 -19.50 -13.76 -44.82
CA MET A 90 -20.18 -13.13 -43.68
C MET A 90 -21.69 -13.41 -43.72
N ASN A 91 -22.06 -14.69 -43.80
CA ASN A 91 -23.44 -15.14 -44.02
C ASN A 91 -24.39 -14.95 -42.81
N SER A 92 -23.85 -14.79 -41.60
CA SER A 92 -24.64 -14.77 -40.36
C SER A 92 -24.08 -13.75 -39.38
N TYR A 93 -24.96 -13.19 -38.56
CA TYR A 93 -24.57 -12.28 -37.48
C TYR A 93 -23.52 -12.91 -36.55
N TRP A 94 -23.59 -14.22 -36.30
CA TRP A 94 -22.63 -14.92 -35.45
C TRP A 94 -21.21 -14.90 -36.02
N VAL A 95 -21.07 -15.00 -37.34
CA VAL A 95 -19.77 -14.87 -38.03
C VAL A 95 -19.25 -13.45 -37.89
N GLY A 96 -20.14 -12.46 -37.99
CA GLY A 96 -19.79 -11.06 -37.75
C GLY A 96 -19.39 -10.76 -36.30
N LEU A 97 -20.07 -11.37 -35.33
CA LEU A 97 -19.72 -11.27 -33.91
C LEU A 97 -18.35 -11.86 -33.63
N TRP A 98 -18.06 -13.02 -34.20
CA TRP A 98 -16.73 -13.63 -34.12
C TRP A 98 -15.65 -12.75 -34.75
N TRP A 99 -15.91 -12.18 -35.92
CA TRP A 99 -15.02 -11.20 -36.56
C TRP A 99 -14.77 -9.99 -35.64
N ALA A 100 -15.82 -9.43 -35.05
CA ALA A 100 -15.75 -8.29 -34.14
C ALA A 100 -14.90 -8.59 -32.89
N VAL A 101 -15.06 -9.78 -32.30
CA VAL A 101 -14.26 -10.24 -31.16
C VAL A 101 -12.78 -10.32 -31.52
N SER A 102 -12.52 -10.84 -32.70
CA SER A 102 -11.16 -11.06 -33.20
C SER A 102 -10.46 -9.78 -33.62
N ALA A 103 -11.21 -8.80 -34.10
CA ALA A 103 -10.70 -7.48 -34.46
C ALA A 103 -10.28 -6.67 -33.23
N PHE A 104 -11.12 -6.57 -32.18
CA PHE A 104 -10.75 -5.78 -31.00
C PHE A 104 -9.60 -6.41 -30.20
N SER A 105 -9.54 -7.75 -30.18
CA SER A 105 -8.49 -8.51 -29.50
C SER A 105 -7.17 -8.53 -30.28
N THR A 106 -7.13 -7.94 -31.48
CA THR A 106 -5.98 -7.91 -32.39
C THR A 106 -5.49 -9.29 -32.83
N ALA A 107 -6.24 -10.36 -32.54
CA ALA A 107 -5.95 -11.70 -33.05
C ALA A 107 -5.99 -11.72 -34.58
N GLY A 108 -6.94 -10.97 -35.16
CA GLY A 108 -7.19 -10.95 -36.61
C GLY A 108 -7.72 -12.29 -37.13
N HIS A 109 -8.45 -12.28 -38.24
CA HIS A 109 -8.91 -13.50 -38.89
C HIS A 109 -8.72 -13.41 -40.40
N SER A 110 -8.26 -14.49 -41.00
CA SER A 110 -8.03 -14.60 -42.44
C SER A 110 -9.21 -15.21 -43.21
N GLY A 111 -10.18 -15.81 -42.54
CA GLY A 111 -11.29 -16.55 -43.17
C GLY A 111 -12.59 -15.76 -43.34
N VAL A 112 -12.68 -14.52 -42.84
CA VAL A 112 -13.86 -13.65 -42.99
C VAL A 112 -13.39 -12.30 -43.48
N VAL A 113 -13.70 -11.98 -44.74
CA VAL A 113 -13.28 -10.74 -45.38
C VAL A 113 -14.48 -9.82 -45.58
N VAL A 114 -14.26 -8.53 -45.32
CA VAL A 114 -15.24 -7.47 -45.55
C VAL A 114 -14.99 -6.91 -46.95
N ASP A 115 -15.88 -7.21 -47.89
CA ASP A 115 -15.68 -6.90 -49.31
C ASP A 115 -16.26 -5.54 -49.69
N THR A 116 -17.32 -5.11 -49.01
CA THR A 116 -17.98 -3.85 -49.33
C THR A 116 -17.17 -2.64 -48.89
N VAL A 117 -17.19 -1.58 -49.71
CA VAL A 117 -16.53 -0.31 -49.36
C VAL A 117 -17.12 0.28 -48.07
N GLY A 118 -18.45 0.22 -47.91
CA GLY A 118 -19.14 0.68 -46.70
C GLY A 118 -18.76 -0.14 -45.46
N GLY A 119 -18.75 -1.46 -45.58
CA GLY A 119 -18.31 -2.38 -44.53
C GLY A 119 -16.86 -2.12 -44.11
N ARG A 120 -15.95 -1.88 -45.05
CA ARG A 120 -14.54 -1.56 -44.75
C ARG A 120 -14.37 -0.27 -43.97
N ILE A 121 -15.12 0.78 -44.31
CA ILE A 121 -15.08 2.06 -43.59
C ILE A 121 -15.58 1.87 -42.16
N VAL A 122 -16.76 1.27 -42.00
CA VAL A 122 -17.35 1.02 -40.68
C VAL A 122 -16.49 0.07 -39.85
N GLY A 123 -15.98 -0.99 -40.46
CA GLY A 123 -15.12 -1.98 -39.82
C GLY A 123 -13.79 -1.37 -39.37
N SER A 124 -13.23 -0.44 -40.14
CA SER A 124 -12.02 0.30 -39.75
C SER A 124 -12.27 1.19 -38.53
N ILE A 125 -13.39 1.93 -38.51
CA ILE A 125 -13.80 2.76 -37.37
C ILE A 125 -14.03 1.88 -36.14
N TYR A 126 -14.74 0.77 -36.29
CA TYR A 126 -14.97 -0.21 -35.23
C TYR A 126 -13.65 -0.73 -34.66
N THR A 127 -12.68 -1.07 -35.51
CA THR A 127 -11.38 -1.60 -35.08
C THR A 127 -10.63 -0.58 -34.24
N VAL A 128 -10.53 0.68 -34.68
CA VAL A 128 -9.83 1.73 -33.93
C VAL A 128 -10.47 1.97 -32.56
N LEU A 129 -11.80 2.09 -32.53
CA LEU A 129 -12.54 2.34 -31.28
C LEU A 129 -12.44 1.16 -30.31
N SER A 130 -12.64 -0.06 -30.81
CA SER A 130 -12.68 -1.25 -29.97
C SER A 130 -11.31 -1.63 -29.41
N VAL A 131 -10.24 -1.55 -30.22
CA VAL A 131 -8.86 -1.75 -29.76
C VAL A 131 -8.47 -0.70 -28.73
N GLY A 132 -8.76 0.58 -29.00
CA GLY A 132 -8.47 1.67 -28.07
C GLY A 132 -9.20 1.51 -26.73
N LEU A 133 -10.46 1.09 -26.76
CA LEU A 133 -11.26 0.85 -25.57
C LEU A 133 -10.75 -0.38 -24.79
N PHE A 134 -10.42 -1.47 -25.48
CA PHE A 134 -9.89 -2.68 -24.87
C PHE A 134 -8.54 -2.42 -24.19
N PHE A 135 -7.52 -1.97 -24.93
CA PHE A 135 -6.20 -1.70 -24.35
C PHE A 135 -6.22 -0.54 -23.36
N GLY A 136 -7.05 0.48 -23.61
CA GLY A 136 -7.24 1.59 -22.68
C GLY A 136 -7.80 1.13 -21.33
N SER A 137 -8.79 0.22 -21.35
CA SER A 137 -9.36 -0.35 -20.11
C SER A 137 -8.34 -1.18 -19.34
N VAL A 138 -7.55 -2.00 -20.03
CA VAL A 138 -6.48 -2.81 -19.45
C VAL A 138 -5.41 -1.91 -18.83
N LEU A 139 -4.91 -0.91 -19.58
CA LEU A 139 -3.90 0.02 -19.10
C LEU A 139 -4.38 0.84 -17.91
N ALA A 140 -5.66 1.26 -17.91
CA ALA A 140 -6.27 1.95 -16.78
C ALA A 140 -6.32 1.07 -15.52
N ALA A 141 -6.65 -0.22 -15.67
CA ALA A 141 -6.63 -1.17 -14.56
C ALA A 141 -5.22 -1.35 -13.99
N PHE A 142 -4.21 -1.55 -14.85
CA PHE A 142 -2.81 -1.62 -14.44
C PHE A 142 -2.34 -0.33 -13.75
N SER A 143 -2.65 0.83 -14.34
CA SER A 143 -2.28 2.14 -13.78
C SER A 143 -2.90 2.34 -12.40
N SER A 144 -4.17 1.97 -12.21
CA SER A 144 -4.85 2.03 -10.91
C SER A 144 -4.16 1.17 -9.86
N TYR A 145 -3.74 -0.05 -10.21
CA TYR A 145 -2.97 -0.93 -9.30
C TYR A 145 -1.66 -0.29 -8.82
N PHE A 146 -0.88 0.29 -9.72
CA PHE A 146 0.35 1.00 -9.34
C PHE A 146 0.04 2.29 -8.57
N ILE A 147 -0.90 3.11 -9.02
CA ILE A 147 -1.26 4.35 -8.33
C ILE A 147 -1.72 4.08 -6.88
N LEU A 148 -2.48 3.02 -6.63
CA LEU A 148 -2.93 2.67 -5.29
C LEU A 148 -1.80 2.13 -4.41
N THR A 149 -0.88 1.34 -4.98
CA THR A 149 0.29 0.82 -4.28
C THR A 149 1.23 1.94 -3.85
N TRP A 150 1.36 3.00 -4.65
CA TRP A 150 2.30 4.09 -4.40
C TRP A 150 1.67 5.30 -3.66
N ARG A 151 0.35 5.31 -3.41
CA ARG A 151 -0.35 6.42 -2.74
C ARG A 151 -0.47 6.31 -1.21
N LYS A 152 0.06 5.27 -0.55
CA LYS A 152 0.17 5.24 0.93
C LYS A 152 1.64 5.10 1.35
N PRO A 153 2.19 5.96 2.25
CA PRO A 153 1.50 6.80 3.24
C PRO A 153 2.00 8.27 3.33
N LYS A 154 1.34 9.23 2.67
CA LYS A 154 1.50 10.66 3.04
C LYS A 154 0.78 11.02 4.35
N ARG A 155 -0.31 10.31 4.71
CA ARG A 155 -1.04 10.57 5.96
C ARG A 155 -0.27 10.18 7.22
N GLN A 156 0.38 9.02 7.25
CA GLN A 156 1.17 8.65 8.44
C GLN A 156 2.35 9.61 8.66
N VAL A 157 2.98 10.12 7.60
CA VAL A 157 4.05 11.12 7.73
C VAL A 157 3.50 12.44 8.29
N VAL A 158 2.36 12.93 7.80
CA VAL A 158 1.71 14.15 8.32
C VAL A 158 1.21 13.98 9.75
N ASP A 159 0.63 12.84 10.10
CA ASP A 159 0.14 12.55 11.45
C ASP A 159 1.31 12.38 12.44
N THR A 160 2.40 11.78 12.00
CA THR A 160 3.64 11.64 12.79
C THR A 160 4.31 12.99 13.00
N ILE A 161 4.37 13.84 11.97
CA ILE A 161 4.88 15.21 12.08
C ILE A 161 4.01 16.02 13.05
N ASN A 162 2.69 15.99 12.91
CA ASN A 162 1.78 16.69 13.83
C ASN A 162 1.90 16.20 15.28
N TYR A 163 2.07 14.88 15.48
CA TYR A 163 2.29 14.30 16.81
C TYR A 163 3.60 14.78 17.45
N TYR A 164 4.70 14.84 16.68
CA TYR A 164 5.98 15.37 17.18
C TYR A 164 5.95 16.88 17.42
N LEU A 165 5.24 17.65 16.59
CA LEU A 165 5.09 19.10 16.80
C LEU A 165 4.25 19.40 18.05
N GLN A 166 3.17 18.65 18.29
CA GLN A 166 2.40 18.77 19.55
C GLN A 166 3.21 18.38 20.78
N ARG A 167 4.14 17.43 20.65
CA ARG A 167 5.04 17.02 21.74
C ARG A 167 6.06 18.11 22.11
N ILE A 168 6.50 18.91 21.13
CA ILE A 168 7.47 19.99 21.35
C ILE A 168 6.81 21.23 21.96
N ASP A 169 5.55 21.52 21.60
CA ASP A 169 4.77 22.64 22.15
C ASP A 169 4.33 22.40 23.61
N ASP A 170 4.37 21.14 24.05
CA ASP A 170 4.00 20.69 25.41
C ASP A 170 5.24 20.45 26.31
N LEU A 171 6.46 20.70 25.82
CA LEU A 171 7.67 20.72 26.64
C LEU A 171 7.59 21.95 27.56
N SER A 172 7.38 21.71 28.85
CA SER A 172 7.36 22.79 29.83
C SER A 172 8.74 23.44 29.89
N ALA A 173 8.81 24.75 30.13
CA ALA A 173 10.08 25.49 30.20
C ALA A 173 11.16 24.85 31.10
N GLY A 174 10.77 24.00 32.06
CA GLY A 174 11.69 23.23 32.90
C GLY A 174 12.44 22.10 32.16
N GLU A 175 11.83 21.41 31.19
CA GLU A 175 12.51 20.33 30.44
C GLU A 175 13.51 20.90 29.41
N ILE A 176 13.30 22.13 28.96
CA ILE A 176 14.25 22.88 28.13
C ILE A 176 15.50 23.26 28.94
N ASP A 177 15.32 23.66 30.20
CA ASP A 177 16.41 23.95 31.13
C ASP A 177 17.24 22.68 31.43
N ASP A 178 16.57 21.54 31.65
CA ASP A 178 17.23 20.24 31.86
C ASP A 178 18.08 19.80 30.64
N LEU A 179 17.57 20.00 29.42
CA LEU A 179 18.32 19.71 28.19
C LEU A 179 19.51 20.66 28.00
N GLN A 180 19.36 21.92 28.40
CA GLN A 180 20.45 22.90 28.35
C GLN A 180 21.56 22.54 29.35
N ASP A 181 21.21 22.10 30.55
CA ASP A 181 22.16 21.71 31.59
C ASP A 181 22.91 20.42 31.24
N MET A 182 22.25 19.42 30.67
CA MET A 182 22.95 18.22 30.17
C MET A 182 23.92 18.56 29.05
N THR A 183 23.53 19.43 28.12
CA THR A 183 24.40 19.87 27.02
C THR A 183 25.61 20.64 27.53
N ARG A 184 25.41 21.53 28.51
CA ARG A 184 26.50 22.24 29.18
C ARG A 184 27.44 21.29 29.90
N GLY A 185 26.90 20.30 30.60
CA GLY A 185 27.70 19.27 31.27
C GLY A 185 28.59 18.51 30.29
N LEU A 186 28.04 18.07 29.16
CA LEU A 186 28.81 17.39 28.11
C LEU A 186 29.87 18.30 27.48
N LEU A 187 29.55 19.58 27.26
CA LEU A 187 30.50 20.55 26.71
C LEU A 187 31.68 20.77 27.67
N VAL A 188 31.41 20.85 28.97
CA VAL A 188 32.45 20.98 30.01
C VAL A 188 33.33 19.73 30.03
N THR A 189 32.75 18.54 30.07
CA THR A 189 33.53 17.29 30.08
C THR A 189 34.35 17.11 28.80
N ALA A 190 33.82 17.48 27.64
CA ALA A 190 34.55 17.43 26.38
C ALA A 190 35.72 18.44 26.36
N ARG A 191 35.50 19.64 26.93
CA ARG A 191 36.53 20.67 27.06
C ARG A 191 37.63 20.25 28.04
N GLU A 192 37.28 19.62 29.16
CA GLU A 192 38.24 19.08 30.13
C GLU A 192 39.11 18.01 29.48
N ARG A 193 38.53 17.04 28.76
CA ARG A 193 39.29 16.03 28.01
C ARG A 193 40.24 16.63 26.98
N ALA A 194 39.77 17.60 26.21
CA ALA A 194 40.60 18.29 25.23
C ALA A 194 41.72 19.13 25.88
N THR A 195 41.54 19.57 27.13
CA THR A 195 42.54 20.36 27.87
C THR A 195 43.56 19.44 28.56
N ASP A 196 43.13 18.28 29.06
CA ASP A 196 44.03 17.23 29.59
C ASP A 196 44.92 16.63 28.51
N GLU A 197 44.39 16.43 27.29
CA GLU A 197 45.18 15.97 26.13
C GLU A 197 46.19 17.04 25.65
N ALA A 198 45.93 18.33 25.89
CA ALA A 198 46.78 19.44 25.46
C ALA A 198 47.85 19.86 26.49
N ARG A 199 47.93 19.19 27.65
CA ARG A 199 48.95 19.47 28.68
C ARG A 199 50.20 18.63 28.40
N PRO A 200 51.29 19.19 27.84
CA PRO A 200 52.51 18.44 27.60
C PRO A 200 53.15 18.08 28.94
N ASP A 201 53.61 16.83 29.01
CA ASP A 201 54.20 16.21 30.19
C ASP A 201 55.46 16.98 30.64
N SER A 202 55.30 17.94 31.55
CA SER A 202 56.41 18.72 32.11
C SER A 202 57.06 18.01 33.31
N GLN A 203 57.02 16.67 33.35
CA GLN A 203 57.73 15.86 34.33
C GLN A 203 58.51 14.73 33.66
N THR A 204 59.42 15.07 32.76
CA THR A 204 60.62 14.25 32.57
C THR A 204 61.73 15.16 32.03
N ILE A 205 62.59 15.70 32.90
CA ILE A 205 64.07 15.68 32.87
C ILE A 205 64.52 16.63 34.01
N GLU A 206 64.67 16.08 35.21
CA GLU A 206 65.63 16.59 36.19
C GLU A 206 66.13 15.38 36.99
N VAL A 207 67.18 14.73 36.49
CA VAL A 207 68.36 14.14 37.18
C VAL A 207 69.38 13.76 36.11
#